data_AF-A0A6L7ZZI8-F1
#
_entry.id   AF-A0A6L7ZZI8-F1
#
_cell.length_a   1.000
_cell.length_b   1.000
_cell.length_c   1.000
_cell.angle_alpha   90.00
_cell.angle_beta   90.00
_cell.angle_gamma   90.00
#
_symmetry.space_group_name_H-M   'P 1'
#
loop_
_entity.id
_entity.type
_entity.pdbx_description
1 polymer ?
#
loop_
_entity_poly.entity_id
_entity_poly.type
_entity_poly.pdbx_seq_one_letter_code
_entity_poly.pdbx_strand_id
1 'polypeptide(L)'
;MAWDEKKFAGSSAIRLLLIGRGYVARRLTKRLTGPPAPGATGADTTGAGGYYTDLSVLGATHRAGGAPRQPGDFPLGDSAAAGPLLAQATHLLISAPPDAAGDPTLRWLGRDGLAALPALRWIGYLSSTGVYGDHGGAWIDETAPLRPRGPTAERRARAEALWLEARSPAGGRRGLPVTVFRLSGIYGPGRSAFDALADGTARRIDKPGHVFCRCHVDDICAVLRRSMAGAGAFPIYNVADDLPAPQRAAVEFAAGLAGAEPPPLVPWDPDALPAGLRRFYEACRRIRNGRIKDELGVTLRYPTYREGLRAIAEEEGRV
;
A
#
# COMPACT_ATOMS: atom_id res chain seq x y z
N MET A 1 24.02 5.39 -26.07
CA MET A 1 23.99 3.97 -26.48
C MET A 1 22.55 3.61 -26.78
N ALA A 2 22.27 3.28 -28.03
CA ALA A 2 20.94 3.27 -28.62
C ALA A 2 20.13 2.02 -28.24
N TRP A 3 18.85 2.24 -27.96
CA TRP A 3 17.80 1.26 -27.73
C TRP A 3 17.32 0.69 -29.06
N ASP A 4 17.23 -0.64 -29.20
CA ASP A 4 16.67 -1.30 -30.39
C ASP A 4 15.23 -1.78 -30.10
N GLU A 5 14.28 -1.11 -30.74
CA GLU A 5 12.83 -1.22 -30.53
C GLU A 5 12.17 -2.43 -31.24
N LYS A 6 12.91 -3.27 -31.97
CA LYS A 6 12.30 -4.29 -32.85
C LYS A 6 11.88 -5.62 -32.21
N LYS A 7 11.92 -5.79 -30.88
CA LYS A 7 11.53 -7.05 -30.21
C LYS A 7 10.20 -7.03 -29.44
N PHE A 8 9.36 -6.01 -29.60
CA PHE A 8 8.06 -5.91 -28.91
C PHE A 8 6.91 -6.60 -29.65
N ALA A 9 6.96 -7.94 -29.77
CA ALA A 9 5.84 -8.75 -30.26
C ALA A 9 5.47 -9.85 -29.24
N GLY A 10 4.36 -9.63 -28.52
CA GLY A 10 3.69 -10.65 -27.68
C GLY A 10 3.89 -10.48 -26.17
N SER A 11 2.84 -10.05 -25.46
CA SER A 11 2.80 -9.58 -24.06
C SER A 11 3.36 -8.17 -23.87
N SER A 12 2.49 -7.18 -23.63
CA SER A 12 2.92 -5.78 -23.48
C SER A 12 3.74 -5.60 -22.21
N ALA A 13 5.05 -5.40 -22.37
CA ALA A 13 5.97 -5.09 -21.29
C ALA A 13 5.44 -4.05 -20.29
N ILE A 14 5.44 -4.39 -19.00
CA ILE A 14 5.10 -3.45 -17.93
C ILE A 14 6.29 -2.53 -17.65
N ARG A 15 6.16 -1.26 -18.06
CA ARG A 15 6.98 -0.12 -17.63
C ARG A 15 6.32 0.58 -16.46
N LEU A 16 6.71 0.20 -15.24
CA LEU A 16 6.14 0.69 -13.98
C LEU A 16 6.92 1.87 -13.43
N LEU A 17 6.19 2.95 -13.14
CA LEU A 17 6.68 4.17 -12.52
C LEU A 17 6.13 4.33 -11.10
N LEU A 18 6.99 4.59 -10.10
CA LEU A 18 6.57 4.69 -8.70
C LEU A 18 6.62 6.13 -8.19
N ILE A 19 5.49 6.83 -8.21
CA ILE A 19 5.41 8.20 -7.68
C ILE A 19 5.28 8.13 -6.15
N GLY A 20 6.43 8.23 -5.49
CA GLY A 20 6.62 8.02 -4.05
C GLY A 20 7.34 6.71 -3.76
N ARG A 21 8.29 6.75 -2.83
CA ARG A 21 9.19 5.63 -2.48
C ARG A 21 8.95 5.12 -1.06
N GLY A 22 7.67 5.03 -0.69
CA GLY A 22 7.25 4.55 0.62
C GLY A 22 7.53 3.05 0.84
N TYR A 23 7.18 2.56 2.03
CA TYR A 23 7.42 1.16 2.44
C TYR A 23 6.92 0.12 1.42
N VAL A 24 5.68 0.24 0.96
CA VAL A 24 5.08 -0.67 -0.05
C VAL A 24 5.81 -0.57 -1.39
N ALA A 25 6.09 0.65 -1.87
CA ALA A 25 6.77 0.85 -3.15
C ALA A 25 8.16 0.20 -3.15
N ARG A 26 8.93 0.35 -2.07
CA ARG A 26 10.25 -0.29 -1.93
C ARG A 26 10.15 -1.82 -1.89
N ARG A 27 9.18 -2.36 -1.14
CA ARG A 27 8.97 -3.81 -1.08
C ARG A 27 8.57 -4.35 -2.46
N LEU A 28 7.67 -3.66 -3.16
CA LEU A 28 7.25 -4.03 -4.51
C LEU A 28 8.44 -4.02 -5.47
N THR A 29 9.27 -2.97 -5.47
CA THR A 29 10.52 -2.93 -6.24
C THR A 29 11.38 -4.17 -5.97
N LYS A 30 11.67 -4.46 -4.69
CA LYS A 30 12.48 -5.63 -4.29
C LYS A 30 11.87 -6.94 -4.80
N ARG A 31 10.53 -7.09 -4.76
CA ARG A 31 9.81 -8.28 -5.23
C ARG A 31 9.72 -8.39 -6.76
N LEU A 32 9.83 -7.27 -7.48
CA LEU A 32 9.82 -7.26 -8.95
C LEU A 32 11.21 -7.48 -9.54
N THR A 33 12.28 -7.03 -8.88
CA THR A 33 13.67 -7.15 -9.37
C THR A 33 14.47 -8.26 -8.71
N GLY A 34 14.01 -8.77 -7.56
CA GLY A 34 14.69 -9.81 -6.79
C GLY A 34 14.26 -11.22 -7.20
N PRO A 35 14.98 -12.25 -6.73
CA PRO A 35 14.56 -13.63 -6.90
C PRO A 35 13.18 -13.87 -6.25
N PRO A 36 12.39 -14.83 -6.75
CA PRO A 36 11.10 -15.16 -6.15
C PRO A 36 11.25 -15.48 -4.66
N ALA A 37 10.22 -15.12 -3.87
CA ALA A 37 10.20 -15.37 -2.43
C ALA A 37 10.35 -16.86 -2.13
N PRO A 38 11.09 -17.27 -1.07
CA PRO A 38 11.04 -18.64 -0.57
C PRO A 38 9.58 -19.04 -0.28
N GLY A 39 9.14 -20.20 -0.74
CA GLY A 39 7.77 -20.71 -0.51
C GLY A 39 6.67 -20.12 -1.42
N ALA A 40 7.02 -19.45 -2.51
CA ALA A 40 6.04 -19.07 -3.55
C ALA A 40 5.42 -20.33 -4.17
N THR A 41 4.11 -20.54 -4.01
CA THR A 41 3.37 -21.64 -4.67
C THR A 41 2.87 -21.20 -6.06
N GLY A 42 2.42 -22.15 -6.89
CA GLY A 42 2.09 -22.02 -8.32
C GLY A 42 1.36 -20.74 -8.80
N ALA A 43 0.60 -20.08 -7.92
CA ALA A 43 -0.09 -18.82 -8.22
C ALA A 43 0.77 -17.55 -7.98
N ASP A 44 1.74 -17.61 -7.04
CA ASP A 44 2.81 -16.60 -6.86
C ASP A 44 3.91 -16.75 -7.93
N THR A 45 4.04 -17.95 -8.53
CA THR A 45 5.01 -18.28 -9.58
C THR A 45 4.45 -18.25 -11.00
N THR A 46 3.31 -17.58 -11.26
CA THR A 46 3.03 -17.11 -12.65
C THR A 46 4.07 -16.07 -13.14
N GLY A 47 5.13 -15.82 -12.36
CA GLY A 47 6.43 -15.30 -12.78
C GLY A 47 7.40 -16.34 -13.37
N ALA A 48 6.93 -17.38 -14.06
CA ALA A 48 7.74 -18.07 -15.06
C ALA A 48 7.57 -17.35 -16.42
N GLY A 49 8.39 -16.32 -16.66
CA GLY A 49 8.57 -15.69 -17.97
C GLY A 49 8.02 -14.27 -18.12
N GLY A 50 8.91 -13.27 -18.12
CA GLY A 50 8.86 -12.17 -19.09
C GLY A 50 7.86 -11.01 -18.96
N TYR A 51 7.08 -10.85 -17.87
CA TYR A 51 6.10 -9.74 -17.83
C TYR A 51 6.70 -8.34 -17.61
N TYR A 52 7.82 -8.23 -16.90
CA TYR A 52 8.44 -6.95 -16.53
C TYR A 52 9.80 -6.84 -17.23
N THR A 53 9.85 -6.21 -18.40
CA THR A 53 11.12 -6.06 -19.14
C THR A 53 11.89 -4.80 -18.73
N ASP A 54 11.21 -3.81 -18.15
CA ASP A 54 11.82 -2.51 -17.79
C ASP A 54 11.18 -1.92 -16.52
N LEU A 55 11.80 -2.12 -15.36
CA LEU A 55 11.42 -1.42 -14.14
C LEU A 55 12.18 -0.07 -14.07
N SER A 56 11.47 1.05 -14.07
CA SER A 56 12.07 2.38 -13.90
C SER A 56 11.42 3.12 -12.73
N VAL A 57 12.18 3.40 -11.67
CA VAL A 57 11.64 4.12 -10.51
C VAL A 57 11.85 5.62 -10.71
N LEU A 58 10.79 6.36 -11.04
CA LEU A 58 10.76 7.82 -10.93
C LEU A 58 10.05 8.25 -9.66
N GLY A 59 10.75 8.94 -8.78
CA GLY A 59 10.12 9.82 -7.80
C GLY A 59 10.43 9.45 -6.36
N ALA A 60 11.46 10.09 -5.81
CA ALA A 60 11.48 10.36 -4.39
C ALA A 60 10.70 11.66 -4.13
N THR A 61 9.45 11.53 -3.69
CA THR A 61 8.77 12.64 -3.01
C THR A 61 9.46 12.86 -1.67
N HIS A 62 10.45 13.74 -1.63
CA HIS A 62 11.06 14.17 -0.37
C HIS A 62 10.11 15.13 0.32
N ARG A 63 9.30 14.61 1.24
CA ARG A 63 8.71 15.44 2.31
C ARG A 63 9.61 15.32 3.53
N ALA A 64 9.59 16.34 4.41
CA ALA A 64 10.16 16.19 5.74
C ALA A 64 9.57 14.92 6.41
N GLY A 65 10.42 13.99 6.84
CA GLY A 65 10.03 12.69 7.40
C GLY A 65 9.73 11.57 6.40
N GLY A 66 9.97 11.78 5.09
CA GLY A 66 9.91 10.74 4.06
C GLY A 66 11.19 9.91 3.95
N ALA A 67 11.14 8.79 3.22
CA ALA A 67 12.35 8.01 2.92
C ALA A 67 13.36 8.85 2.10
N PRO A 68 14.67 8.73 2.34
CA PRO A 68 15.68 9.44 1.56
C PRO A 68 15.68 8.97 0.10
N ARG A 69 16.09 9.87 -0.80
CA ARG A 69 16.29 9.52 -2.22
C ARG A 69 17.39 8.47 -2.34
N GLN A 70 17.25 7.57 -3.29
CA GLN A 70 18.27 6.61 -3.69
C GLN A 70 18.93 7.06 -5.00
N PRO A 71 20.14 6.56 -5.32
CA PRO A 71 20.73 6.77 -6.65
C PRO A 71 19.75 6.39 -7.76
N GLY A 72 19.54 7.30 -8.72
CA GLY A 72 18.56 7.14 -9.81
C GLY A 72 17.16 7.70 -9.53
N ASP A 73 16.87 8.20 -8.32
CA ASP A 73 15.62 8.92 -8.05
C ASP A 73 15.66 10.36 -8.57
N PHE A 74 14.54 10.79 -9.16
CA PHE A 74 14.33 12.16 -9.61
C PHE A 74 13.42 12.94 -8.64
N PRO A 75 13.59 14.28 -8.55
CA PRO A 75 12.67 15.12 -7.81
C PRO A 75 11.26 15.04 -8.38
N LEU A 76 10.24 14.99 -7.52
CA LEU A 76 8.87 15.17 -7.96
C LEU A 76 8.70 16.59 -8.54
N GLY A 77 8.07 16.70 -9.70
CA GLY A 77 7.84 17.99 -10.37
C GLY A 77 8.89 18.33 -11.42
N ASP A 78 9.99 17.58 -11.50
CA ASP A 78 11.01 17.77 -12.54
C ASP A 78 10.54 17.18 -13.87
N SER A 79 9.76 17.97 -14.61
CA SER A 79 9.19 17.56 -15.90
C SER A 79 10.25 17.26 -16.97
N ALA A 80 11.42 17.91 -16.90
CA ALA A 80 12.50 17.69 -17.87
C ALA A 80 13.11 16.30 -17.70
N ALA A 81 13.43 15.93 -16.46
CA ALA A 81 13.98 14.61 -16.16
C ALA A 81 12.92 13.49 -16.23
N ALA A 82 11.68 13.80 -15.85
CA ALA A 82 10.61 12.81 -15.83
C ALA A 82 9.95 12.57 -17.20
N GLY A 83 10.00 13.54 -18.12
CA GLY A 83 9.30 13.51 -19.40
C GLY A 83 9.53 12.23 -20.24
N PRO A 84 10.79 11.84 -20.51
CA PRO A 84 11.09 10.62 -21.28
C PRO A 84 10.55 9.33 -20.63
N LEU A 85 10.54 9.28 -19.31
CA LEU A 85 10.09 8.13 -18.53
C LEU A 85 8.56 8.10 -18.41
N LEU A 86 7.90 9.26 -18.25
CA LEU A 86 6.45 9.40 -18.30
C LEU A 86 5.90 9.02 -19.68
N ALA A 87 6.55 9.43 -20.76
CA ALA A 87 6.13 9.12 -22.13
C ALA A 87 6.10 7.60 -22.41
N GLN A 88 6.97 6.84 -21.74
CA GLN A 88 7.08 5.39 -21.88
C GLN A 88 6.30 4.62 -20.80
N ALA A 89 5.92 5.28 -19.69
CA ALA A 89 5.27 4.64 -18.58
C ALA A 89 3.93 4.01 -19.00
N THR A 90 3.78 2.73 -18.68
CA THR A 90 2.52 2.00 -18.88
C THR A 90 1.72 1.89 -17.60
N HIS A 91 2.41 1.91 -16.46
CA HIS A 91 1.82 1.74 -15.14
C HIS A 91 2.37 2.82 -14.21
N LEU A 92 1.50 3.47 -13.44
CA LEU A 92 1.89 4.40 -12.37
C LEU A 92 1.41 3.84 -11.02
N LEU A 93 2.31 3.69 -10.05
CA LEU A 93 1.94 3.47 -8.65
C LEU A 93 2.10 4.77 -7.88
N ILE A 94 0.99 5.33 -7.41
CA ILE A 94 0.96 6.55 -6.61
C ILE A 94 0.97 6.16 -5.14
N SER A 95 2.15 6.24 -4.51
CA SER A 95 2.32 5.97 -3.08
C SER A 95 2.64 7.23 -2.26
N ALA A 96 2.88 8.35 -2.94
CA ALA A 96 3.02 9.65 -2.31
C ALA A 96 1.73 10.05 -1.57
N PRO A 97 1.79 10.38 -0.27
CA PRO A 97 0.60 10.83 0.44
C PRO A 97 0.12 12.19 -0.10
N PRO A 98 -1.14 12.60 0.05
CA PRO A 98 -1.54 13.99 -0.16
C PRO A 98 -1.02 14.89 0.96
N ASP A 99 -0.82 16.18 0.67
CA ASP A 99 -0.46 17.23 1.64
C ASP A 99 -1.62 18.24 1.79
N ALA A 100 -1.36 19.36 2.48
CA ALA A 100 -2.36 20.42 2.64
C ALA A 100 -2.81 21.02 1.29
N ALA A 101 -1.95 20.97 0.26
CA ALA A 101 -2.25 21.44 -1.09
C ALA A 101 -2.80 20.31 -1.99
N GLY A 102 -3.22 19.18 -1.42
CA GLY A 102 -3.84 18.07 -2.14
C GLY A 102 -2.88 16.95 -2.56
N ASP A 103 -3.29 16.16 -3.55
CA ASP A 103 -2.46 15.09 -4.11
C ASP A 103 -1.32 15.68 -4.95
N PRO A 104 -0.06 15.35 -4.64
CA PRO A 104 1.07 15.98 -5.30
C PRO A 104 1.23 15.54 -6.76
N THR A 105 0.73 14.37 -7.14
CA THR A 105 0.75 13.88 -8.52
C THR A 105 -0.28 14.59 -9.37
N LEU A 106 -1.53 14.67 -8.87
CA LEU A 106 -2.60 15.39 -9.56
C LEU A 106 -2.28 16.88 -9.68
N ARG A 107 -1.62 17.48 -8.68
CA ARG A 107 -1.17 18.87 -8.76
C ARG A 107 -0.09 19.08 -9.82
N TRP A 108 0.81 18.12 -10.00
CA TRP A 108 1.91 18.22 -10.95
C TRP A 108 1.47 17.94 -12.39
N LEU A 109 0.88 16.77 -12.62
CA LEU A 109 0.56 16.31 -13.97
C LEU A 109 -0.85 16.72 -14.41
N GLY A 110 -1.74 16.99 -13.45
CA GLY A 110 -3.16 17.18 -13.74
C GLY A 110 -3.80 15.93 -14.33
N ARG A 111 -5.13 16.00 -14.51
CA ARG A 111 -5.85 14.98 -15.26
C ARG A 111 -5.40 14.93 -16.72
N ASP A 112 -5.15 16.10 -17.31
CA ASP A 112 -4.83 16.23 -18.74
C ASP A 112 -3.43 15.73 -19.08
N GLY A 113 -2.43 16.02 -18.25
CA GLY A 113 -1.09 15.46 -18.44
C GLY A 113 -1.07 13.95 -18.28
N LEU A 114 -1.83 13.40 -17.32
CA LEU A 114 -1.99 11.95 -17.17
C LEU A 114 -2.71 11.31 -18.36
N ALA A 115 -3.76 11.96 -18.87
CA ALA A 115 -4.52 11.46 -20.03
C ALA A 115 -3.73 11.54 -21.33
N ALA A 116 -2.78 12.47 -21.43
CA ALA A 116 -1.89 12.63 -22.57
C ALA A 116 -0.76 11.59 -22.64
N LEU A 117 -0.57 10.77 -21.60
CA LEU A 117 0.44 9.70 -21.60
C LEU A 117 0.02 8.56 -22.54
N PRO A 118 0.69 8.36 -23.68
CA PRO A 118 0.18 7.51 -24.76
C PRO A 118 0.20 6.01 -24.42
N ALA A 119 1.12 5.59 -23.55
CA ALA A 119 1.31 4.20 -23.19
C ALA A 119 0.56 3.80 -21.90
N LEU A 120 -0.12 4.74 -21.23
CA LEU A 120 -0.65 4.55 -19.88
C LEU A 120 -1.88 3.64 -19.86
N ARG A 121 -1.76 2.52 -19.14
CA ARG A 121 -2.75 1.44 -19.04
C ARG A 121 -3.26 1.22 -17.63
N TRP A 122 -2.53 1.67 -16.60
CA TRP A 122 -2.90 1.45 -15.21
C TRP A 122 -2.36 2.53 -14.28
N ILE A 123 -3.18 2.94 -13.33
CA ILE A 123 -2.77 3.78 -12.20
C ILE A 123 -3.25 3.12 -10.91
N GLY A 124 -2.35 2.79 -10.00
CA GLY A 124 -2.69 2.33 -8.65
C GLY A 124 -2.49 3.44 -7.63
N TYR A 125 -3.56 3.91 -7.00
CA TYR A 125 -3.48 4.88 -5.91
C TYR A 125 -3.52 4.18 -4.55
N LEU A 126 -2.46 4.36 -3.74
CA LEU A 126 -2.42 3.83 -2.38
C LEU A 126 -3.12 4.78 -1.40
N SER A 127 -4.38 4.46 -1.12
CA SER A 127 -5.19 5.09 -0.07
C SER A 127 -4.99 4.38 1.28
N SER A 128 -5.87 4.63 2.24
CA SER A 128 -5.86 3.99 3.55
C SER A 128 -7.28 3.72 4.00
N THR A 129 -7.50 2.61 4.72
CA THR A 129 -8.79 2.37 5.38
C THR A 129 -9.15 3.45 6.41
N GLY A 130 -8.21 4.32 6.81
CA GLY A 130 -8.48 5.47 7.67
C GLY A 130 -9.54 6.43 7.12
N VAL A 131 -9.78 6.42 5.81
CA VAL A 131 -10.84 7.24 5.16
C VAL A 131 -12.25 6.84 5.61
N TYR A 132 -12.46 5.60 6.05
CA TYR A 132 -13.74 5.16 6.62
C TYR A 132 -13.99 5.75 8.01
N GLY A 133 -12.97 6.18 8.73
CA GLY A 133 -13.10 6.61 10.13
C GLY A 133 -13.61 5.52 11.06
N ASP A 134 -14.48 5.89 11.97
CA ASP A 134 -15.05 5.00 12.99
C ASP A 134 -16.38 4.39 12.53
N HIS A 135 -16.51 3.08 12.76
CA HIS A 135 -17.71 2.29 12.48
C HIS A 135 -18.10 1.44 13.70
N GLY A 136 -17.63 1.79 14.91
CA GLY A 136 -18.01 1.08 16.14
C GLY A 136 -17.59 -0.40 16.15
N GLY A 137 -16.58 -0.76 15.36
CA GLY A 137 -16.15 -2.15 15.17
C GLY A 137 -16.99 -2.95 14.17
N ALA A 138 -17.96 -2.37 13.48
CA ALA A 138 -18.72 -3.10 12.45
C ALA A 138 -17.80 -3.63 11.33
N TRP A 139 -18.20 -4.76 10.74
CA TRP A 139 -17.63 -5.25 9.48
C TRP A 139 -18.12 -4.41 8.31
N ILE A 140 -17.18 -3.81 7.58
CA ILE A 140 -17.45 -2.95 6.43
C ILE A 140 -16.70 -3.44 5.18
N ASP A 141 -17.24 -3.13 4.01
CA ASP A 141 -16.63 -3.37 2.71
C ASP A 141 -16.36 -2.04 1.98
N GLU A 142 -16.02 -2.09 0.69
CA GLU A 142 -15.69 -0.93 -0.13
C GLU A 142 -16.84 0.07 -0.30
N THR A 143 -18.09 -0.34 -0.05
CA THR A 143 -19.29 0.48 -0.22
C THR A 143 -19.61 1.34 1.02
N ALA A 144 -18.93 1.09 2.14
CA ALA A 144 -19.18 1.80 3.38
C ALA A 144 -18.90 3.31 3.26
N PRO A 145 -19.70 4.15 3.93
CA PRO A 145 -19.56 5.60 3.86
C PRO A 145 -18.21 6.06 4.45
N LEU A 146 -17.64 7.08 3.83
CA LEU A 146 -16.41 7.70 4.33
C LEU A 146 -16.72 8.68 5.46
N ARG A 147 -16.05 8.50 6.60
CA ARG A 147 -16.16 9.37 7.78
C ARG A 147 -14.77 9.76 8.30
N PRO A 148 -13.89 10.30 7.43
CA PRO A 148 -12.50 10.55 7.79
C PRO A 148 -12.44 11.46 9.03
N ARG A 149 -11.55 11.14 9.97
CA ARG A 149 -11.30 11.96 11.15
C ARG A 149 -9.89 12.55 11.11
N GLY A 150 -9.83 13.87 11.14
CA GLY A 150 -8.60 14.64 11.24
C GLY A 150 -7.90 14.88 9.91
N PRO A 151 -6.92 15.80 9.89
CA PRO A 151 -6.43 16.39 8.65
C PRO A 151 -5.85 15.38 7.66
N THR A 152 -5.16 14.34 8.14
CA THR A 152 -4.53 13.34 7.28
C THR A 152 -5.56 12.45 6.57
N ALA A 153 -6.59 12.00 7.28
CA ALA A 153 -7.64 11.16 6.69
C ALA A 153 -8.53 11.96 5.73
N GLU A 154 -8.84 13.21 6.08
CA GLU A 154 -9.62 14.12 5.23
C GLU A 154 -8.91 14.44 3.92
N ARG A 155 -7.61 14.78 3.97
CA ARG A 155 -6.79 14.98 2.77
C ARG A 155 -6.75 13.74 1.89
N ARG A 156 -6.68 12.55 2.51
CA ARG A 156 -6.73 11.27 1.79
C ARG A 156 -8.06 11.04 1.10
N ALA A 157 -9.17 11.25 1.79
CA ALA A 157 -10.51 11.10 1.22
C ALA A 157 -10.74 12.08 0.06
N ARG A 158 -10.26 13.33 0.17
CA ARG A 158 -10.31 14.32 -0.92
C ARG A 158 -9.49 13.87 -2.14
N ALA A 159 -8.25 13.42 -1.92
CA ALA A 159 -7.41 12.90 -3.01
C ALA A 159 -8.05 11.68 -3.69
N GLU A 160 -8.63 10.77 -2.90
CA GLU A 160 -9.35 9.61 -3.41
C GLU A 160 -10.53 9.99 -4.29
N ALA A 161 -11.33 10.98 -3.87
CA ALA A 161 -12.45 11.48 -4.67
C ALA A 161 -11.97 12.03 -6.04
N LEU A 162 -10.88 12.79 -6.06
CA LEU A 162 -10.31 13.32 -7.30
C LEU A 162 -9.79 12.20 -8.23
N TRP A 163 -9.15 11.17 -7.66
CA TRP A 163 -8.70 10.01 -8.42
C TRP A 163 -9.86 9.21 -9.01
N LEU A 164 -10.96 9.04 -8.28
CA LEU A 164 -12.18 8.38 -8.75
C LEU A 164 -12.92 9.21 -9.80
N GLU A 165 -12.95 10.53 -9.65
CA GLU A 165 -13.47 11.45 -10.65
C GLU A 165 -12.66 11.35 -11.95
N ALA A 166 -11.32 11.33 -11.86
CA ALA A 166 -10.45 11.18 -13.02
C ALA A 166 -10.62 9.84 -13.74
N ARG A 167 -11.06 8.78 -13.04
CA ARG A 167 -11.42 7.48 -13.64
C ARG A 167 -12.65 7.60 -14.55
N SER A 168 -13.60 8.46 -14.23
CA SER A 168 -14.87 8.56 -14.95
C SER A 168 -14.71 9.40 -16.22
N PRO A 169 -15.20 8.95 -17.39
CA PRO A 169 -15.23 9.78 -18.58
C PRO A 169 -16.14 10.99 -18.35
N ALA A 170 -15.64 12.20 -18.63
CA ALA A 170 -16.40 13.44 -18.42
C ALA A 170 -15.89 14.52 -19.38
N GLY A 171 -16.80 15.40 -19.83
CA GLY A 171 -16.44 16.56 -20.67
C GLY A 171 -15.73 16.19 -21.99
N GLY A 172 -16.15 15.10 -22.65
CA GLY A 172 -15.54 14.61 -23.89
C GLY A 172 -14.21 13.88 -23.73
N ARG A 173 -13.77 13.61 -22.48
CA ARG A 173 -12.46 13.01 -22.18
C ARG A 173 -12.59 11.52 -21.84
N ARG A 174 -11.58 10.75 -22.23
CA ARG A 174 -11.41 9.36 -21.77
C ARG A 174 -11.15 9.34 -20.25
N GLY A 175 -11.71 8.34 -19.57
CA GLY A 175 -11.41 8.06 -18.16
C GLY A 175 -9.99 7.51 -17.95
N LEU A 176 -9.33 7.89 -16.87
CA LEU A 176 -8.04 7.32 -16.51
C LEU A 176 -8.18 5.90 -15.95
N PRO A 177 -7.23 4.98 -16.18
CA PRO A 177 -7.31 3.60 -15.70
C PRO A 177 -6.91 3.47 -14.22
N VAL A 178 -7.63 4.18 -13.33
CA VAL A 178 -7.26 4.36 -11.92
C VAL A 178 -7.94 3.35 -11.01
N THR A 179 -7.17 2.59 -10.24
CA THR A 179 -7.66 1.72 -9.17
C THR A 179 -7.17 2.22 -7.82
N VAL A 180 -8.08 2.36 -6.86
CA VAL A 180 -7.79 2.79 -5.49
C VAL A 180 -7.63 1.58 -4.58
N PHE A 181 -6.53 1.52 -3.85
CA PHE A 181 -6.26 0.49 -2.85
C PHE A 181 -6.30 1.10 -1.45
N ARG A 182 -7.36 0.81 -0.68
CA ARG A 182 -7.50 1.27 0.71
C ARG A 182 -6.72 0.30 1.61
N LEU A 183 -5.47 0.66 1.91
CA LEU A 183 -4.57 -0.18 2.71
C LEU A 183 -4.92 -0.11 4.21
N SER A 184 -5.01 -1.26 4.85
CA SER A 184 -5.09 -1.40 6.31
C SER A 184 -3.72 -1.18 6.97
N GLY A 185 -3.57 -1.52 8.26
CA GLY A 185 -2.30 -1.38 8.98
C GLY A 185 -1.18 -2.21 8.34
N ILE A 186 -0.28 -1.56 7.62
CA ILE A 186 0.80 -2.24 6.90
C ILE A 186 1.86 -2.74 7.89
N TYR A 187 2.18 -4.03 7.84
CA TYR A 187 3.28 -4.64 8.59
C TYR A 187 4.15 -5.54 7.69
N GLY A 188 5.35 -5.86 8.15
CA GLY A 188 6.32 -6.65 7.42
C GLY A 188 7.73 -6.46 7.98
N PRO A 189 8.77 -6.95 7.29
CA PRO A 189 10.16 -6.75 7.70
C PRO A 189 10.52 -5.27 7.88
N GLY A 190 11.17 -4.92 8.99
CA GLY A 190 11.51 -3.57 9.42
C GLY A 190 10.30 -2.70 9.79
N ARG A 191 9.10 -3.29 9.92
CA ARG A 191 7.88 -2.62 10.35
C ARG A 191 6.89 -3.62 10.97
N SER A 192 7.22 -4.10 12.16
CA SER A 192 6.48 -5.16 12.84
C SER A 192 6.42 -4.96 14.36
N ALA A 193 5.77 -5.89 15.05
CA ALA A 193 5.79 -5.91 16.51
C ALA A 193 7.19 -6.24 17.08
N PHE A 194 8.06 -6.93 16.34
CA PHE A 194 9.46 -7.14 16.74
C PHE A 194 10.24 -5.83 16.78
N ASP A 195 10.04 -4.96 15.79
CA ASP A 195 10.68 -3.65 15.75
C ASP A 195 10.21 -2.78 16.91
N ALA A 196 8.89 -2.77 17.17
CA ALA A 196 8.36 -2.04 18.32
C ALA A 196 8.87 -2.57 19.67
N LEU A 197 9.09 -3.89 19.79
CA LEU A 197 9.70 -4.50 20.98
C LEU A 197 11.17 -4.07 21.13
N ALA A 198 11.95 -4.16 20.05
CA ALA A 198 13.36 -3.77 20.03
C ALA A 198 13.55 -2.27 20.36
N ASP A 199 12.66 -1.42 19.86
CA ASP A 199 12.70 0.03 20.11
C ASP A 199 12.14 0.44 21.48
N GLY A 200 11.61 -0.51 22.28
CA GLY A 200 10.93 -0.19 23.54
C GLY A 200 9.63 0.61 23.38
N THR A 201 9.07 0.65 22.17
CA THR A 201 7.84 1.40 21.83
C THR A 201 6.59 0.52 21.80
N ALA A 202 6.74 -0.80 21.92
CA ALA A 202 5.62 -1.73 22.05
C ALA A 202 4.74 -1.37 23.26
N ARG A 203 3.42 -1.41 23.06
CA ARG A 203 2.43 -1.15 24.10
C ARG A 203 1.32 -2.19 24.02
N ARG A 204 0.89 -2.71 25.18
CA ARG A 204 -0.27 -3.60 25.31
C ARG A 204 -1.41 -2.83 25.98
N ILE A 205 -2.22 -2.16 25.16
CA ILE A 205 -3.36 -1.38 25.65
C ILE A 205 -4.59 -2.29 25.71
N ASP A 206 -5.26 -2.31 26.86
CA ASP A 206 -6.53 -3.01 27.07
C ASP A 206 -7.73 -2.11 26.83
N LYS A 207 -8.16 -2.05 25.57
CA LYS A 207 -9.42 -1.43 25.17
C LYS A 207 -10.40 -2.52 24.69
N PRO A 208 -11.38 -2.93 25.51
CA PRO A 208 -12.32 -3.99 25.15
C PRO A 208 -13.01 -3.73 23.81
N GLY A 209 -13.14 -4.78 22.99
CA GLY A 209 -13.79 -4.74 21.68
C GLY A 209 -13.02 -4.00 20.56
N HIS A 210 -11.90 -3.33 20.88
CA HIS A 210 -11.12 -2.60 19.90
C HIS A 210 -10.17 -3.52 19.12
N VAL A 211 -10.19 -3.40 17.80
CA VAL A 211 -9.38 -4.22 16.89
C VAL A 211 -8.75 -3.36 15.81
N PHE A 212 -7.63 -3.85 15.28
CA PHE A 212 -6.97 -3.28 14.11
C PHE A 212 -6.98 -4.30 12.99
N CYS A 213 -7.30 -3.85 11.79
CA CYS A 213 -7.07 -4.61 10.56
C CYS A 213 -5.67 -4.32 10.06
N ARG A 214 -4.98 -5.33 9.54
CA ARG A 214 -3.61 -5.23 9.07
C ARG A 214 -3.47 -5.91 7.72
N CYS A 215 -2.36 -5.74 7.04
CA CYS A 215 -2.02 -6.54 5.88
C CYS A 215 -0.50 -6.62 5.77
N HIS A 216 0.01 -7.83 5.54
CA HIS A 216 1.43 -8.00 5.33
C HIS A 216 1.82 -7.34 4.00
N VAL A 217 2.97 -6.68 3.97
CA VAL A 217 3.42 -5.89 2.82
C VAL A 217 3.57 -6.72 1.54
N ASP A 218 3.90 -8.01 1.67
CA ASP A 218 3.98 -8.91 0.51
C ASP A 218 2.61 -9.26 -0.08
N ASP A 219 1.58 -9.42 0.75
CA ASP A 219 0.21 -9.61 0.26
C ASP A 219 -0.31 -8.33 -0.43
N ILE A 220 0.06 -7.16 0.09
CA ILE A 220 -0.20 -5.89 -0.61
C ILE A 220 0.49 -5.90 -1.98
N CYS A 221 1.75 -6.34 -2.06
CA CYS A 221 2.46 -6.44 -3.34
C CYS A 221 1.78 -7.44 -4.29
N ALA A 222 1.28 -8.57 -3.79
CA ALA A 222 0.55 -9.56 -4.58
C ALA A 222 -0.74 -8.96 -5.16
N VAL A 223 -1.54 -8.25 -4.35
CA VAL A 223 -2.73 -7.51 -4.78
C VAL A 223 -2.40 -6.53 -5.90
N LEU A 224 -1.35 -5.71 -5.73
CA LEU A 224 -0.94 -4.74 -6.75
C LEU A 224 -0.51 -5.43 -8.04
N ARG A 225 0.26 -6.53 -7.96
CA ARG A 225 0.68 -7.31 -9.13
C ARG A 225 -0.50 -7.85 -9.91
N ARG A 226 -1.50 -8.42 -9.22
CA ARG A 226 -2.72 -8.94 -9.87
C ARG A 226 -3.50 -7.84 -10.58
N SER A 227 -3.66 -6.67 -9.95
CA SER A 227 -4.32 -5.54 -10.60
C SER A 227 -3.52 -4.97 -11.78
N MET A 228 -2.19 -4.86 -11.66
CA MET A 228 -1.33 -4.43 -12.78
C MET A 228 -1.41 -5.41 -13.97
N ALA A 229 -1.61 -6.70 -13.72
CA ALA A 229 -1.82 -7.70 -14.77
C ALA A 229 -3.22 -7.61 -15.44
N GLY A 230 -4.05 -6.63 -15.05
CA GLY A 230 -5.38 -6.41 -15.62
C GLY A 230 -6.51 -7.16 -14.91
N ALA A 231 -6.26 -7.77 -13.76
CA ALA A 231 -7.32 -8.40 -12.97
C ALA A 231 -8.20 -7.35 -12.28
N GLY A 232 -9.50 -7.67 -12.17
CA GLY A 232 -10.51 -6.88 -11.48
C GLY A 232 -11.05 -5.69 -12.27
N ALA A 233 -12.34 -5.40 -12.07
CA ALA A 233 -13.03 -4.30 -12.75
C ALA A 233 -13.40 -3.12 -11.82
N PHE A 234 -13.33 -3.33 -10.50
CA PHE A 234 -13.82 -2.36 -9.53
C PHE A 234 -12.86 -1.18 -9.36
N PRO A 235 -13.39 0.02 -9.04
CA PRO A 235 -12.55 1.21 -8.83
C PRO A 235 -11.80 1.18 -7.48
N ILE A 236 -12.27 0.39 -6.51
CA ILE A 236 -11.80 0.39 -5.12
C ILE A 236 -11.65 -1.04 -4.62
N TYR A 237 -10.55 -1.29 -3.92
CA TYR A 237 -10.27 -2.54 -3.20
C TYR A 237 -9.79 -2.24 -1.78
N ASN A 238 -10.39 -2.92 -0.80
CA ASN A 238 -9.87 -2.98 0.55
C ASN A 238 -8.72 -3.99 0.62
N VAL A 239 -7.59 -3.59 1.20
CA VAL A 239 -6.42 -4.47 1.32
C VAL A 239 -6.14 -4.72 2.79
N ALA A 240 -6.60 -5.88 3.27
CA ALA A 240 -6.50 -6.36 4.64
C ALA A 240 -6.30 -7.88 4.66
N ASP A 241 -5.74 -8.36 5.76
CA ASP A 241 -5.71 -9.76 6.16
C ASP A 241 -7.10 -10.21 6.68
N ASP A 242 -7.21 -11.49 7.05
CA ASP A 242 -8.48 -12.11 7.43
C ASP A 242 -8.85 -11.91 8.90
N LEU A 243 -7.90 -11.42 9.72
CA LEU A 243 -8.05 -11.40 11.17
C LEU A 243 -7.84 -10.01 11.77
N PRO A 244 -8.93 -9.21 11.90
CA PRO A 244 -8.94 -8.04 12.77
C PRO A 244 -8.61 -8.46 14.21
N ALA A 245 -7.53 -7.93 14.76
CA ALA A 245 -7.03 -8.31 16.08
C ALA A 245 -6.58 -7.09 16.90
N PRO A 246 -6.74 -7.12 18.24
CA PRO A 246 -6.23 -6.05 19.09
C PRO A 246 -4.71 -5.95 18.98
N GLN A 247 -4.14 -4.75 19.18
CA GLN A 247 -2.69 -4.54 19.07
C GLN A 247 -1.90 -5.41 20.06
N ARG A 248 -2.44 -5.61 21.27
CA ARG A 248 -1.80 -6.46 22.28
C ARG A 248 -1.53 -7.89 21.80
N ALA A 249 -2.43 -8.48 21.02
CA ALA A 249 -2.31 -9.86 20.57
C ALA A 249 -1.14 -10.05 19.58
N ALA A 250 -0.86 -9.05 18.75
CA ALA A 250 0.29 -9.05 17.86
C ALA A 250 1.61 -8.86 18.63
N VAL A 251 1.61 -7.99 19.65
CA VAL A 251 2.78 -7.77 20.52
C VAL A 251 3.10 -9.01 21.35
N GLU A 252 2.09 -9.62 21.97
CA GLU A 252 2.23 -10.86 22.76
C GLU A 252 2.78 -12.00 21.92
N PHE A 253 2.27 -12.17 20.69
CA PHE A 253 2.75 -13.21 19.80
C PHE A 253 4.20 -12.98 19.34
N ALA A 254 4.57 -11.75 19.00
CA ALA A 254 5.95 -11.42 18.64
C ALA A 254 6.92 -11.62 19.83
N ALA A 255 6.53 -11.19 21.04
CA ALA A 255 7.33 -11.40 22.24
C ALA A 255 7.53 -12.89 22.52
N GLY A 256 6.47 -13.68 22.42
CA GLY A 256 6.54 -15.14 22.56
C GLY A 256 7.43 -15.81 21.51
N LEU A 257 7.39 -15.37 20.24
CA LEU A 257 8.32 -15.85 19.22
C LEU A 257 9.77 -15.51 19.58
N ALA A 258 10.03 -14.27 20.03
CA ALA A 258 11.38 -13.81 20.39
C ALA A 258 11.89 -14.35 21.75
N GLY A 259 11.11 -15.16 22.47
CA GLY A 259 11.47 -15.62 23.82
C GLY A 259 11.56 -14.48 24.86
N ALA A 260 10.88 -13.36 24.61
CA ALA A 260 10.89 -12.18 25.46
C ALA A 260 9.57 -12.02 26.25
N GLU A 261 9.64 -11.41 27.43
CA GLU A 261 8.43 -11.05 28.19
C GLU A 261 7.74 -9.85 27.51
N PRO A 262 6.44 -9.93 27.19
CA PRO A 262 5.73 -8.79 26.63
C PRO A 262 5.62 -7.63 27.64
N PRO A 263 5.55 -6.36 27.19
CA PRO A 263 5.37 -5.22 28.08
C PRO A 263 4.09 -5.36 28.93
N PRO A 264 3.98 -4.68 30.08
CA PRO A 264 2.80 -4.79 30.94
C PRO A 264 1.53 -4.37 30.21
N LEU A 265 0.41 -5.01 30.58
CA LEU A 265 -0.91 -4.63 30.10
C LEU A 265 -1.30 -3.29 30.74
N VAL A 266 -1.65 -2.31 29.91
CA VAL A 266 -2.03 -0.96 30.31
C VAL A 266 -3.54 -0.81 30.11
N PRO A 267 -4.33 -0.48 31.14
CA PRO A 267 -5.74 -0.18 30.99
C PRO A 267 -5.97 0.93 29.97
N TRP A 268 -7.10 0.87 29.24
CA TRP A 268 -7.48 1.98 28.38
C TRP A 268 -7.79 3.23 29.20
N ASP A 269 -6.93 4.24 29.04
CA ASP A 269 -7.13 5.58 29.54
C ASP A 269 -6.77 6.58 28.41
N PRO A 270 -7.76 7.29 27.82
CA PRO A 270 -7.50 8.24 26.75
C PRO A 270 -6.67 9.45 27.20
N ASP A 271 -6.65 9.79 28.48
CA ASP A 271 -5.95 10.97 28.99
C ASP A 271 -4.49 10.65 29.32
N ALA A 272 -4.19 9.40 29.65
CA ALA A 272 -2.83 8.92 29.89
C ALA A 272 -2.03 8.60 28.61
N LEU A 273 -2.67 8.52 27.44
CA LEU A 273 -1.99 8.18 26.19
C LEU A 273 -1.48 9.42 25.43
N PRO A 274 -0.25 9.40 24.88
CA PRO A 274 0.21 10.44 23.98
C PRO A 274 -0.76 10.63 22.81
N ALA A 275 -1.05 11.89 22.44
CA ALA A 275 -2.04 12.22 21.41
C ALA A 275 -1.80 11.47 20.07
N GLY A 276 -0.54 11.27 19.70
CA GLY A 276 -0.16 10.54 18.49
C GLY A 276 -0.52 9.05 18.52
N LEU A 277 -0.58 8.43 19.70
CA LEU A 277 -0.99 7.04 19.90
C LEU A 277 -2.52 6.95 20.08
N ARG A 278 -3.11 7.87 20.84
CA ARG A 278 -4.55 7.91 21.13
C ARG A 278 -5.41 7.91 19.87
N ARG A 279 -5.01 8.67 18.83
CA ARG A 279 -5.75 8.74 17.55
C ARG A 279 -6.02 7.38 16.91
N PHE A 280 -5.15 6.39 17.14
CA PHE A 280 -5.32 5.05 16.57
C PHE A 280 -6.46 4.27 17.26
N TYR A 281 -6.80 4.65 18.49
CA TYR A 281 -7.85 4.04 19.30
C TYR A 281 -9.20 4.78 19.22
N GLU A 282 -9.26 5.94 18.57
CA GLU A 282 -10.46 6.75 18.37
C GLU A 282 -11.42 6.21 17.30
N ALA A 283 -10.97 5.25 16.47
CA ALA A 283 -11.77 4.66 15.40
C ALA A 283 -11.61 3.14 15.35
N CYS A 284 -12.72 2.41 15.40
CA CYS A 284 -12.76 0.95 15.32
C CYS A 284 -13.59 0.50 14.12
N ARG A 285 -13.03 -0.39 13.30
CA ARG A 285 -13.70 -0.97 12.12
C ARG A 285 -13.05 -2.30 11.76
N ARG A 286 -13.85 -3.22 11.23
CA ARG A 286 -13.39 -4.51 10.69
C ARG A 286 -13.53 -4.46 9.16
N ILE A 287 -12.46 -4.75 8.43
CA ILE A 287 -12.39 -4.54 6.98
C ILE A 287 -12.57 -5.87 6.27
N ARG A 288 -13.62 -6.01 5.47
CA ARG A 288 -13.77 -7.14 4.55
C ARG A 288 -12.78 -7.00 3.40
N ASN A 289 -12.19 -8.11 3.01
CA ASN A 289 -11.22 -8.24 1.92
C ASN A 289 -11.69 -9.21 0.82
N GLY A 290 -12.97 -9.62 0.81
CA GLY A 290 -13.49 -10.60 -0.15
C GLY A 290 -13.22 -10.20 -1.59
N ARG A 291 -13.35 -8.90 -1.92
CA ARG A 291 -13.14 -8.40 -3.27
C ARG A 291 -11.73 -8.63 -3.81
N ILE A 292 -10.67 -8.55 -3.01
CA ILE A 292 -9.31 -8.86 -3.50
C ILE A 292 -9.15 -10.36 -3.78
N LYS A 293 -9.89 -11.23 -3.10
CA LYS A 293 -9.87 -12.67 -3.32
C LYS A 293 -10.68 -13.03 -4.56
N ASP A 294 -11.92 -12.53 -4.63
CA ASP A 294 -12.89 -12.91 -5.66
C ASP A 294 -12.54 -12.30 -7.03
N GLU A 295 -12.19 -11.02 -7.08
CA GLU A 295 -12.01 -10.28 -8.34
C GLU A 295 -10.55 -10.23 -8.82
N LEU A 296 -9.59 -10.22 -7.89
CA LEU A 296 -8.17 -10.21 -8.24
C LEU A 296 -7.55 -11.62 -8.20
N GLY A 297 -8.28 -12.61 -7.66
CA GLY A 297 -7.77 -13.98 -7.50
C GLY A 297 -6.62 -14.08 -6.49
N VAL A 298 -6.58 -13.18 -5.50
CA VAL A 298 -5.49 -13.17 -4.52
C VAL A 298 -5.76 -14.22 -3.45
N THR A 299 -4.81 -15.12 -3.24
CA THR A 299 -4.73 -15.95 -2.04
C THR A 299 -3.72 -15.31 -1.10
N LEU A 300 -4.14 -14.94 0.11
CA LEU A 300 -3.24 -14.33 1.09
C LEU A 300 -2.22 -15.35 1.56
N ARG A 301 -0.93 -15.00 1.44
CA ARG A 301 0.16 -15.78 2.02
C ARG A 301 0.18 -15.63 3.54
N TYR A 302 -0.23 -14.47 4.04
CA TYR A 302 -0.32 -14.17 5.46
C TYR A 302 -1.77 -13.82 5.83
N PRO A 303 -2.67 -14.82 5.91
CA PRO A 303 -4.07 -14.59 6.21
C PRO A 303 -4.26 -13.98 7.60
N THR A 304 -3.32 -14.16 8.52
CA THR A 304 -3.32 -13.46 9.80
C THR A 304 -1.94 -12.91 10.16
N TYR A 305 -1.93 -12.03 11.18
CA TYR A 305 -0.70 -11.53 11.77
C TYR A 305 0.23 -12.64 12.27
N ARG A 306 -0.26 -13.85 12.56
CA ARG A 306 0.55 -14.96 13.08
C ARG A 306 1.49 -15.51 12.02
N GLU A 307 0.98 -15.85 10.84
CA GLU A 307 1.78 -16.32 9.71
C GLU A 307 2.78 -15.25 9.28
N GLY A 308 2.33 -13.98 9.20
CA GLY A 308 3.21 -12.89 8.82
C GLY A 308 4.33 -12.64 9.84
N LEU A 309 4.05 -12.66 11.15
CA LEU A 309 5.08 -12.49 12.16
C LEU A 309 6.08 -13.65 12.18
N ARG A 310 5.65 -14.91 11.97
CA ARG A 310 6.59 -16.03 11.82
C ARG A 310 7.53 -15.83 10.64
N ALA A 311 6.99 -15.46 9.48
CA ALA A 311 7.80 -15.22 8.29
C ALA A 311 8.76 -14.02 8.43
N ILE A 312 8.35 -12.97 9.16
CA ILE A 312 9.26 -11.86 9.50
C ILE A 312 10.38 -12.34 10.40
N ALA A 313 10.06 -13.16 11.41
CA ALA A 313 11.04 -13.68 12.34
C ALA A 313 12.09 -14.54 11.61
N GLU A 314 11.66 -15.37 10.67
CA GLU A 314 12.54 -16.13 9.77
C GLU A 314 13.35 -15.24 8.82
N GLU A 315 12.72 -14.27 8.12
CA GLU A 315 13.41 -13.39 7.15
C GLU A 315 14.49 -12.52 7.82
N GLU A 316 14.28 -12.14 9.09
CA GLU A 316 15.18 -11.25 9.84
C GLU A 316 16.12 -11.99 10.82
N GLY A 317 16.03 -13.32 10.93
CA GLY A 317 16.82 -14.09 11.89
C GLY A 317 16.56 -13.71 13.35
N ARG A 318 15.29 -13.41 13.68
CA ARG A 318 14.84 -13.02 15.04
C ARG A 318 14.56 -14.22 15.94
N VAL A 319 14.47 -15.41 15.36
CA VAL A 319 14.22 -16.71 15.98
C VAL A 319 15.02 -17.80 15.29
#